data_AF-A0A956EM54-F1
#
_entry.id   AF-A0A956EM54-F1
#
_cell.length_a   1.000
_cell.length_b   1.000
_cell.length_c   1.000
_cell.angle_alpha   90.00
_cell.angle_beta   90.00
_cell.angle_gamma   90.00
#
_symmetry.space_group_name_H-M   'P 1'
#
loop_
_entity.id
_entity.type
_entity.pdbx_description
1 polymer ?
#
loop_
_entity_poly.entity_id
_entity_poly.type
_entity_poly.pdbx_seq_one_letter_code
_entity_poly.pdbx_strand_id
1 'polypeptide(L)'
;MADLVLCNCNSVFESEVVACARSGADSLDAIGELCDAGTGCGSCRGAIQTILEEEAARRRRGEGLPPALLQLPLFQEGLVSIGKGNKGKKKPR
;
A
#
# COMPACT_ATOMS: atom_id res chain seq x y z
N MET A 1 15.30 9.35 -13.64
CA MET A 1 14.26 9.53 -12.63
C MET A 1 14.90 9.24 -11.29
N ALA A 2 14.81 10.16 -10.34
CA ALA A 2 15.33 9.95 -9.00
C ALA A 2 14.15 9.56 -8.11
N ASP A 3 14.16 8.35 -7.60
CA ASP A 3 13.25 7.94 -6.53
C ASP A 3 13.55 8.75 -5.27
N LEU A 4 12.51 9.27 -4.62
CA LEU A 4 12.65 10.03 -3.38
C LEU A 4 12.87 9.07 -2.21
N VAL A 5 13.93 9.31 -1.43
CA VAL A 5 14.18 8.56 -0.19
C VAL A 5 13.16 9.01 0.85
N LEU A 6 12.29 8.09 1.26
CA LEU A 6 11.29 8.34 2.28
C LEU A 6 11.84 8.06 3.68
N CYS A 7 12.59 6.96 3.83
CA CYS A 7 13.22 6.58 5.09
C CYS A 7 14.75 6.60 4.96
N ASN A 8 15.39 7.58 5.59
CA ASN A 8 16.86 7.65 5.58
C ASN A 8 17.54 6.58 6.46
N CYS A 9 16.84 6.04 7.47
CA CYS A 9 17.41 5.02 8.36
C CYS A 9 17.73 3.72 7.64
N ASN A 10 16.78 3.25 6.83
CA ASN A 10 16.85 1.97 6.13
C ASN A 10 16.91 2.15 4.61
N SER A 11 17.20 3.37 4.15
CA SER A 11 17.29 3.76 2.74
C SER A 11 16.11 3.29 1.88
N VAL A 12 14.89 3.45 2.41
CA VAL A 12 13.65 3.03 1.74
C VAL A 12 13.11 4.17 0.89
N PHE A 13 12.75 3.86 -0.34
CA PHE A 13 12.20 4.82 -1.29
C PHE A 13 10.67 4.90 -1.22
N GLU A 14 10.11 6.03 -1.66
CA GLU A 14 8.66 6.23 -1.76
C GLU A 14 7.99 5.15 -2.63
N SER A 15 8.62 4.80 -3.76
CA SER A 15 8.14 3.78 -4.68
C SER A 15 8.06 2.39 -4.04
N GLU A 16 8.98 2.04 -3.14
CA GLU A 16 8.92 0.80 -2.36
C GLU A 16 7.76 0.79 -1.38
N VAL A 17 7.53 1.90 -0.67
CA VAL A 17 6.40 2.01 0.27
C VAL A 17 5.07 1.91 -0.47
N VAL A 18 4.94 2.54 -1.64
CA VAL A 18 3.78 2.41 -2.52
C VAL A 18 3.60 0.96 -2.98
N ALA A 19 4.68 0.26 -3.35
CA ALA A 19 4.62 -1.15 -3.74
C ALA A 19 4.15 -2.05 -2.58
N CYS A 20 4.65 -1.82 -1.36
CA CYS A 20 4.19 -2.51 -0.16
C CYS A 20 2.71 -2.20 0.16
N ALA A 21 2.31 -0.94 0.07
CA ALA A 21 0.92 -0.51 0.24
C ALA A 21 0.03 -1.26 -0.75
N ARG A 22 0.38 -1.26 -2.05
CA ARG A 22 -0.34 -1.99 -3.12
C ARG A 22 -0.41 -3.49 -2.90
N SER A 23 0.65 -4.08 -2.34
CA SER A 23 0.71 -5.51 -1.99
C SER A 23 -0.28 -5.90 -0.89
N GLY A 24 -0.82 -4.92 -0.16
CA GLY A 24 -1.88 -5.14 0.83
C GLY A 24 -1.61 -4.49 2.19
N ALA A 25 -0.46 -3.82 2.38
CA ALA A 25 -0.20 -3.12 3.62
C ALA A 25 -1.17 -1.95 3.80
N ASP A 26 -1.81 -1.90 4.97
CA ASP A 26 -2.80 -0.88 5.35
C ASP A 26 -2.42 -0.15 6.65
N SER A 27 -1.27 -0.47 7.24
CA SER A 27 -0.82 0.07 8.52
C SER A 27 0.69 0.30 8.54
N LEU A 28 1.13 1.21 9.42
CA LEU A 28 2.55 1.49 9.63
C LEU A 28 3.34 0.25 10.07
N ASP A 29 2.71 -0.61 10.86
CA ASP A 29 3.31 -1.85 11.33
C ASP A 29 3.55 -2.82 10.17
N ALA A 30 2.54 -3.02 9.30
CA ALA A 30 2.67 -3.82 8.09
C ALA A 30 3.74 -3.28 7.12
N ILE A 31 3.85 -1.95 6.99
CA ILE A 31 4.92 -1.33 6.20
C ILE A 31 6.29 -1.57 6.85
N GLY A 32 6.39 -1.48 8.17
CA GLY A 32 7.61 -1.81 8.90
C GLY A 32 8.02 -3.27 8.73
N GLU A 33 7.07 -4.20 8.72
CA GLU A 33 7.37 -5.63 8.49
C GLU A 33 7.76 -5.94 7.03
N LEU A 34 7.25 -5.18 6.06
CA LEU A 34 7.46 -5.46 4.63
C LEU A 34 8.64 -4.71 4.02
N CYS A 35 8.78 -3.43 4.34
CA CYS A 35 9.77 -2.55 3.73
C CYS A 35 10.77 -2.00 4.76
N ASP A 36 10.71 -2.45 6.03
CA ASP A 36 11.56 -1.97 7.12
C ASP A 36 11.44 -0.44 7.37
N ALA A 37 10.46 0.25 6.80
CA ALA A 37 10.32 1.70 6.95
C ALA A 37 9.63 2.06 8.27
N GLY A 38 10.14 3.09 8.97
CA GLY A 38 9.50 3.62 10.19
C GLY A 38 9.76 2.81 11.47
N THR A 39 10.71 1.86 11.45
CA THR A 39 11.18 1.08 12.60
C THR A 39 12.33 1.75 13.37
N GLY A 40 12.99 2.74 12.76
CA GLY A 40 14.09 3.52 13.35
C GLY A 40 13.63 4.80 14.06
N CYS A 41 14.08 5.97 13.56
CA CYS A 41 13.80 7.28 14.20
C CYS A 41 12.33 7.73 14.13
N GLY A 42 11.51 7.10 13.28
CA GLY A 42 10.09 7.42 13.13
C GLY A 42 9.76 8.66 12.29
N SER A 43 10.73 9.43 11.80
CA SER A 43 10.47 10.67 11.03
C SER A 43 9.68 10.44 9.74
N CYS A 44 9.80 9.26 9.13
CA CYS A 44 9.08 8.89 7.92
C CYS A 44 7.64 8.41 8.17
N ARG A 45 7.24 8.16 9.42
CA ARG A 45 5.91 7.59 9.75
C ARG A 45 4.75 8.46 9.27
N GLY A 46 4.88 9.78 9.38
CA GLY A 46 3.85 10.71 8.89
C GLY A 46 3.66 10.61 7.38
N ALA A 47 4.76 10.58 6.63
CA ALA A 47 4.71 10.46 5.17
C ALA A 47 4.18 9.08 4.72
N ILE A 48 4.58 8.00 5.40
CA ILE A 48 4.02 6.66 5.16
C ILE A 48 2.51 6.66 5.42
N GLN A 49 2.05 7.32 6.48
CA GLN A 49 0.63 7.42 6.79
C GLN A 49 -0.16 8.13 5.68
N THR A 50 0.35 9.27 5.17
CA THR A 50 -0.24 9.95 4.02
C THR A 50 -0.36 9.05 2.79
N ILE A 51 0.70 8.28 2.47
CA ILE A 51 0.69 7.34 1.33
C ILE A 51 -0.36 6.25 1.54
N LEU A 52 -0.45 5.68 2.76
CA LEU A 52 -1.45 4.67 3.09
C LEU A 52 -2.88 5.21 3.00
N GLU A 53 -3.11 6.44 3.44
CA GLU A 53 -4.42 7.11 3.33
C GLU A 53 -4.81 7.37 1.87
N GLU A 54 -3.86 7.82 1.06
CA GLU A 54 -4.06 8.05 -0.37
C GLU A 54 -4.35 6.75 -1.12
N GLU A 55 -3.57 5.69 -0.87
CA GLU A 55 -3.80 4.36 -1.45
C GLU A 55 -5.11 3.73 -0.96
N ALA A 56 -5.49 3.94 0.32
CA ALA A 56 -6.79 3.52 0.83
C ALA A 56 -7.95 4.28 0.16
N ALA A 57 -7.79 5.59 -0.09
CA ALA A 57 -8.77 6.38 -0.84
C ALA A 57 -8.86 5.94 -2.30
N ARG A 58 -7.72 5.64 -2.93
CA ARG A 58 -7.61 5.11 -4.29
C ARG A 58 -8.33 3.78 -4.46
N ARG A 59 -8.15 2.87 -3.49
CA ARG A 59 -8.88 1.58 -3.41
C ARG A 59 -10.39 1.79 -3.32
N ARG A 60 -10.86 2.72 -2.49
CA ARG A 60 -12.28 3.06 -2.38
C ARG A 60 -12.85 3.65 -3.66
N ARG A 61 -12.05 4.43 -4.40
CA ARG A 61 -12.43 4.99 -5.71
C ARG A 61 -12.44 3.98 -6.84
N GLY A 62 -11.90 2.77 -6.65
CA GLY A 62 -11.80 1.76 -7.71
C GLY A 62 -10.80 2.11 -8.81
N GLU A 63 -9.88 3.06 -8.57
CA GLU A 63 -8.90 3.57 -9.54
C GLU A 63 -7.72 2.59 -9.79
N GLY A 64 -7.87 1.32 -9.39
CA GLY A 64 -6.94 0.23 -9.69
C GLY A 64 -7.54 -0.81 -10.65
N LEU A 65 -8.78 -0.62 -11.10
CA LEU A 65 -9.46 -1.56 -11.98
C LEU A 65 -9.08 -1.29 -13.45
N PRO A 66 -8.73 -2.31 -14.26
CA PRO A 66 -8.44 -2.08 -15.67
C PRO A 66 -9.65 -1.40 -16.34
N PRO A 67 -9.43 -0.49 -17.31
CA PRO A 67 -10.51 0.23 -17.99
C PRO A 67 -11.51 -0.74 -18.66
N ALA A 68 -11.09 -1.97 -18.94
CA ALA A 68 -11.92 -3.05 -19.44
C ALA A 68 -13.15 -3.38 -18.55
N LEU A 69 -13.07 -3.19 -17.23
CA LEU A 69 -14.18 -3.49 -16.32
C LEU A 69 -15.23 -2.38 -16.21
N LEU A 70 -14.91 -1.15 -16.65
CA LEU A 70 -15.88 -0.05 -16.74
C LEU A 70 -16.84 -0.19 -17.93
N GLN A 71 -16.54 -1.08 -18.88
CA GLN A 71 -17.37 -1.34 -20.06
C GLN A 71 -18.26 -2.58 -19.94
N LEU A 72 -18.21 -3.30 -18.81
CA LEU A 72 -19.03 -4.51 -18.65
C LEU A 72 -20.48 -4.13 -18.32
N PRO A 73 -21.49 -4.60 -19.08
CA PRO A 73 -22.91 -4.38 -18.80
C PRO A 73 -23.44 -5.25 -17.63
N LEU A 74 -22.60 -5.58 -16.65
CA LEU A 74 -22.93 -6.41 -15.48
C LEU A 74 -23.38 -5.53 -14.30
N PHE A 75 -24.63 -5.09 -14.42
CA PHE A 75 -25.62 -4.96 -13.35
C PHE A 75 -25.07 -5.04 -11.90
N GLN A 76 -24.77 -3.87 -11.34
CA GLN A 76 -25.13 -3.43 -9.98
C GLN A 76 -25.70 -4.55 -9.08
N GLU A 77 -24.85 -5.16 -8.23
CA GLU A 77 -25.11 -5.78 -6.91
C GLU A 77 -23.90 -6.68 -6.58
N GLY A 78 -22.82 -6.12 -6.01
CA GLY A 78 -21.84 -6.96 -5.28
C GLY A 78 -20.36 -6.93 -5.68
N LEU A 79 -19.76 -5.76 -5.92
CA LEU A 79 -18.29 -5.62 -5.87
C LEU A 79 -17.75 -5.24 -4.47
N VAL A 80 -18.62 -5.34 -3.44
CA VAL A 80 -18.22 -5.34 -2.01
C VAL A 80 -17.82 -6.77 -1.63
N SER A 81 -16.58 -7.16 -1.96
CA SER A 81 -15.88 -8.28 -1.27
C SER A 81 -14.42 -8.48 -1.69
N ILE A 82 -13.75 -7.48 -2.26
CA ILE A 82 -12.31 -7.59 -2.50
C ILE A 82 -11.51 -7.13 -1.28
N GLY A 83 -11.19 -8.12 -0.44
CA GLY A 83 -9.83 -8.19 0.09
C GLY A 83 -9.68 -7.92 1.58
N LYS A 84 -10.23 -8.79 2.43
CA LYS A 84 -9.70 -9.01 3.78
C LYS A 84 -8.33 -9.71 3.64
N GLY A 85 -7.28 -8.92 3.40
CA GLY A 85 -5.90 -9.39 3.18
C GLY A 85 -5.21 -9.74 4.50
N ASN A 86 -5.40 -10.99 4.91
CA ASN A 86 -4.92 -11.61 6.13
C ASN A 86 -3.39 -11.85 6.14
N LYS A 87 -2.76 -11.48 7.26
CA LYS A 87 -1.60 -12.07 7.96
C LYS A 87 -0.38 -12.55 7.15
N GLY A 88 0.72 -11.82 7.37
CA GLY A 88 1.97 -12.39 7.87
C GLY A 88 2.53 -13.57 7.07
N LYS A 89 3.21 -13.27 5.96
CA LYS A 89 4.13 -14.24 5.35
C LYS A 89 5.47 -14.15 6.08
N LYS A 90 5.66 -15.04 7.05
CA LYS A 90 6.96 -15.40 7.63
C LYS A 90 8.01 -15.50 6.52
N LYS A 91 8.99 -14.61 6.51
CA LYS A 91 10.24 -14.78 5.74
C LYS A 91 10.91 -16.08 6.24
N PRO A 92 11.14 -17.10 5.40
CA PRO A 92 12.06 -18.16 5.77
C PRO A 92 13.48 -17.56 5.74
N ARG A 93 14.21 -17.78 6.83
CA ARG A 93 15.67 -17.54 6.91
C ARG A 93 16.41 -18.49 5.98
#